data_AF-A0A3D8H8M4-F1
#
_entry.id   AF-A0A3D8H8M4-F1
#
_cell.length_a   1.000
_cell.length_b   1.000
_cell.length_c   1.000
_cell.angle_alpha   90.00
_cell.angle_beta   90.00
_cell.angle_gamma   90.00
#
_symmetry.space_group_name_H-M   'P 1'
#
loop_
_entity.id
_entity.type
_entity.pdbx_description
1 polymer ?
#
loop_
_entity_poly.entity_id
_entity_poly.type
_entity_poly.pdbx_seq_one_letter_code
_entity_poly.pdbx_strand_id
1 'polypeptide(L)'
;MVTLPGLCRFIIQTNNQHEKKIEAAGLNRMLQELNETLQPAEKQLHELVKRCNQVNRILEHAALEEDMEWKDRVVFHGSTHQFLTLLAPLIKSEHCKVDGKSNREALLRALDEVIKVCPEEGKEPLKFSSLLDAAKRYLSDE
;
A
#
# COMPACT_ATOMS: atom_id res chain seq x y z
N MET A 1 -30.15 -76.79 25.88
CA MET A 1 -30.82 -75.72 26.64
C MET A 1 -29.81 -74.59 26.83
N VAL A 2 -30.12 -73.38 26.34
CA VAL A 2 -29.27 -72.20 26.61
C VAL A 2 -29.52 -71.79 28.06
N THR A 3 -28.46 -71.69 28.86
CA THR A 3 -28.60 -71.26 30.25
C THR A 3 -28.84 -69.76 30.31
N LEU A 4 -29.69 -69.30 31.24
CA LEU A 4 -30.02 -67.89 31.43
C LEU A 4 -28.76 -66.98 31.47
N PRO A 5 -27.65 -67.36 32.15
CA PRO A 5 -26.43 -66.56 32.15
C PRO A 5 -25.74 -66.46 30.78
N GLY A 6 -25.82 -67.50 29.95
CA GLY A 6 -25.27 -67.49 28.59
C GLY A 6 -26.04 -66.55 27.67
N LEU A 7 -27.37 -66.50 27.82
CA LEU A 7 -28.22 -65.58 27.08
C LEU A 7 -27.94 -64.11 27.46
N CYS A 8 -27.80 -63.82 28.76
CA CYS A 8 -27.48 -62.47 29.24
C CYS A 8 -26.12 -61.98 28.71
N ARG A 9 -25.09 -62.82 28.71
CA ARG A 9 -23.76 -62.45 28.20
C ARG A 9 -23.81 -62.12 26.71
N PHE A 10 -24.53 -62.91 25.93
CA PHE A 10 -24.69 -62.68 24.49
C PHE A 10 -25.37 -61.33 24.22
N ILE A 11 -26.48 -61.03 24.91
CA ILE A 11 -27.21 -59.75 24.75
C ILE A 11 -26.33 -58.54 25.09
N ILE A 12 -25.56 -58.62 26.17
CA ILE A 12 -24.64 -57.53 26.58
C ILE A 12 -23.57 -57.30 25.51
N GLN A 13 -22.98 -58.38 24.97
CA GLN A 13 -21.95 -58.27 23.93
C GLN A 13 -22.50 -57.69 22.62
N THR A 14 -23.69 -58.12 22.19
CA THR A 14 -24.33 -57.60 20.99
C THR A 14 -24.71 -56.13 21.13
N ASN A 15 -25.21 -55.71 22.29
CA ASN A 15 -25.55 -54.31 22.54
C ASN A 15 -24.30 -53.41 22.53
N ASN A 16 -23.23 -53.84 23.19
CA ASN A 16 -21.97 -53.08 23.22
C ASN A 16 -21.34 -52.96 21.82
N GLN A 17 -21.42 -54.01 20.99
CA GLN A 17 -21.00 -53.92 19.58
C GLN A 17 -21.88 -52.99 18.76
N HIS A 18 -23.18 -52.94 19.02
CA HIS A 18 -24.10 -52.04 18.33
C HIS A 18 -23.87 -50.58 18.71
N GLU A 19 -23.64 -50.29 20.00
CA GLU A 19 -23.30 -48.96 20.50
C GLU A 19 -22.00 -48.44 19.85
N LYS A 20 -20.95 -49.25 19.81
CA LYS A 20 -19.68 -48.90 19.13
C LYS A 20 -19.86 -48.62 17.64
N LYS A 21 -20.75 -49.36 16.96
CA LYS A 21 -21.06 -49.11 15.54
C LYS A 21 -21.80 -47.79 15.34
N ILE A 22 -22.70 -47.43 16.25
CA ILE A 22 -23.40 -46.14 16.21
C ILE A 22 -22.40 -45.00 16.45
N GLU A 23 -21.51 -45.11 17.45
CA GLU A 23 -20.46 -44.11 17.70
C GLU A 23 -19.53 -43.93 16.50
N ALA A 24 -19.05 -45.04 15.91
CA ALA A 24 -18.19 -44.98 14.73
C ALA A 24 -18.89 -44.33 13.52
N ALA A 25 -20.19 -44.62 13.32
CA ALA A 25 -20.99 -43.98 12.28
C ALA A 25 -21.18 -42.47 12.54
N GLY A 26 -21.36 -42.06 13.80
CA GLY A 26 -21.43 -40.65 14.21
C GLY A 26 -20.12 -39.90 13.96
N LEU A 27 -18.99 -40.50 14.33
CA LEU A 27 -17.65 -39.93 14.09
C LEU A 27 -17.33 -39.80 12.60
N ASN A 28 -17.67 -40.80 11.79
CA ASN A 28 -17.48 -40.75 10.34
C ASN A 28 -18.32 -39.65 9.69
N ARG A 29 -19.55 -39.43 10.17
CA ARG A 29 -20.40 -38.34 9.69
C ARG A 29 -19.80 -36.97 10.02
N MET A 30 -19.36 -36.75 11.26
CA MET A 30 -18.72 -35.49 11.66
C MET A 30 -17.41 -35.24 10.89
N LEU A 31 -16.61 -36.27 10.64
CA LEU A 31 -15.40 -36.16 9.81
C LEU A 31 -15.73 -35.77 8.37
N GLN A 32 -16.82 -36.32 7.82
CA GLN A 32 -17.26 -35.98 6.48
C GLN A 32 -17.73 -34.52 6.40
N GLU A 33 -18.55 -34.05 7.34
CA GLU A 33 -19.01 -32.67 7.43
C GLU A 33 -17.84 -31.67 7.59
N LEU A 34 -16.85 -32.02 8.42
CA LEU A 34 -15.63 -31.23 8.58
C LEU A 34 -14.84 -31.16 7.27
N ASN A 35 -14.69 -32.28 6.57
CA ASN A 35 -13.94 -32.31 5.31
C ASN A 35 -14.67 -31.54 4.19
N GLU A 36 -15.99 -31.63 4.14
CA GLU A 36 -16.84 -30.86 3.23
C GLU A 36 -16.74 -29.34 3.49
N THR A 37 -16.41 -28.93 4.72
CA THR A 37 -16.19 -27.52 5.10
C THR A 37 -14.75 -27.05 4.87
N LEU A 38 -13.77 -27.91 5.15
CA LEU A 38 -12.35 -27.59 5.01
C LEU A 38 -11.92 -27.48 3.54
N GLN A 39 -12.38 -28.39 2.68
CA GLN A 39 -12.03 -28.42 1.26
C GLN A 39 -12.33 -27.09 0.53
N PRO A 40 -13.51 -26.47 0.68
CA PRO A 40 -13.78 -25.14 0.14
C PRO A 40 -12.92 -24.04 0.75
N ALA A 41 -12.69 -24.07 2.07
CA ALA A 41 -11.89 -23.05 2.75
C ALA A 41 -10.42 -23.06 2.29
N GLU A 42 -9.84 -24.24 2.09
CA GLU A 42 -8.49 -24.40 1.52
C GLU A 42 -8.41 -23.83 0.09
N LYS A 43 -9.42 -24.08 -0.74
CA LYS A 43 -9.49 -23.52 -2.10
C LYS A 43 -9.58 -22.00 -2.08
N GLN A 44 -10.42 -21.43 -1.20
CA GLN A 44 -10.54 -19.98 -1.06
C GLN A 44 -9.24 -19.34 -0.59
N LEU A 45 -8.53 -19.96 0.36
CA LEU A 45 -7.23 -19.49 0.80
C LEU A 45 -6.20 -19.52 -0.33
N HIS A 46 -6.19 -20.59 -1.14
CA HIS A 46 -5.30 -20.70 -2.29
C HIS A 46 -5.58 -19.60 -3.34
N GLU A 47 -6.86 -19.31 -3.63
CA GLU A 47 -7.21 -18.21 -4.51
C GLU A 47 -6.80 -16.85 -3.96
N LEU A 48 -6.97 -16.63 -2.65
CA LEU A 48 -6.54 -15.40 -2.01
C LEU A 48 -5.03 -15.19 -2.14
N VAL A 49 -4.23 -16.23 -1.87
CA VAL A 49 -2.78 -16.20 -2.04
C VAL A 49 -2.39 -15.87 -3.48
N LYS A 50 -3.09 -16.46 -4.46
CA LYS A 50 -2.86 -16.15 -5.89
C LYS A 50 -3.13 -14.68 -6.21
N ARG A 51 -4.23 -14.11 -5.69
CA ARG A 51 -4.56 -12.69 -5.88
C ARG A 51 -3.55 -11.78 -5.18
N CYS A 52 -3.12 -12.11 -3.96
CA CYS A 52 -2.07 -11.37 -3.27
C CYS A 52 -0.76 -11.37 -4.05
N ASN A 53 -0.35 -12.51 -4.60
CA ASN A 53 0.86 -12.59 -5.43
C ASN A 53 0.72 -11.77 -6.73
N GLN A 54 -0.48 -11.75 -7.33
CA GLN A 54 -0.75 -10.93 -8.50
C GLN A 54 -0.67 -9.43 -8.16
N VAL A 55 -1.23 -9.02 -7.02
CA VAL A 55 -1.13 -7.64 -6.52
C VAL A 55 0.33 -7.29 -6.23
N ASN A 56 1.09 -8.16 -5.56
CA ASN A 56 2.51 -7.92 -5.29
C ASN A 56 3.32 -7.74 -6.58
N ARG A 57 3.10 -8.55 -7.61
CA ARG A 57 3.73 -8.35 -8.92
C ARG A 57 3.33 -7.03 -9.58
N ILE A 58 2.05 -6.65 -9.47
CA ILE A 58 1.59 -5.35 -9.97
C ILE A 58 2.28 -4.23 -9.19
N LEU A 59 2.46 -4.36 -7.88
CA LEU A 59 3.13 -3.37 -7.04
C LEU A 59 4.65 -3.31 -7.28
N GLU A 60 5.31 -4.44 -7.58
CA GLU A 60 6.72 -4.51 -7.97
C GLU A 60 6.98 -3.83 -9.33
N HIS A 61 5.98 -3.76 -10.20
CA HIS A 61 6.08 -3.14 -11.53
C HIS A 61 5.34 -1.79 -11.63
N ALA A 62 4.51 -1.46 -10.66
CA ALA A 62 3.94 -0.14 -10.52
C ALA A 62 5.10 0.75 -10.08
N ALA A 63 5.57 1.60 -10.99
CA ALA A 63 6.28 2.79 -10.61
C ALA A 63 5.31 3.60 -9.73
N LEU A 64 5.37 3.37 -8.41
CA LEU A 64 4.72 4.21 -7.43
C LEU A 64 5.24 5.63 -7.69
N GLU A 65 4.40 6.65 -7.63
CA GLU A 65 4.74 8.03 -8.03
C GLU A 65 5.98 8.60 -7.31
N GLU A 66 6.43 7.97 -6.22
CA GLU A 66 7.69 8.26 -5.52
C GLU A 66 8.96 7.81 -6.30
N ASP A 67 8.85 6.82 -7.18
CA ASP A 67 9.89 6.33 -8.11
C ASP A 67 9.79 6.99 -9.50
N MET A 68 9.00 8.06 -9.66
CA MET A 68 9.28 9.01 -10.73
C MET A 68 10.63 9.65 -10.42
N GLU A 69 11.67 8.96 -10.89
CA GLU A 69 13.07 9.34 -10.77
C GLU A 69 13.21 10.84 -11.02
N TRP A 70 14.14 11.45 -10.30
CA TRP A 70 14.63 12.82 -10.47
C TRP A 70 14.91 13.27 -11.93
N LYS A 71 14.81 12.37 -12.91
CA LYS A 71 15.08 12.54 -14.34
C LYS A 71 14.15 13.51 -15.07
N ASP A 72 12.93 13.77 -14.60
CA ASP A 72 11.99 14.64 -15.33
C ASP A 72 11.91 16.08 -14.79
N ARG A 73 12.68 16.43 -13.74
CA ARG A 73 12.72 17.81 -13.23
C ARG A 73 13.68 18.66 -14.04
N VAL A 74 13.23 19.85 -14.43
CA VAL A 74 14.07 20.82 -15.13
C VAL A 74 15.12 21.34 -14.15
N VAL A 75 16.40 21.30 -14.52
CA VAL A 75 17.46 21.88 -13.70
C VAL A 75 17.82 23.26 -14.23
N PHE A 76 17.71 24.28 -13.38
CA PHE A 76 18.21 25.61 -13.68
C PHE A 76 19.64 25.73 -13.17
N HIS A 77 20.59 25.85 -14.11
CA HIS A 77 21.99 26.14 -13.80
C HIS A 77 22.22 27.64 -13.79
N GLY A 78 22.48 28.20 -12.61
CA GLY A 78 22.69 29.63 -12.43
C GLY A 78 22.41 30.09 -11.01
N SER A 79 22.82 31.32 -10.70
CA SER A 79 22.63 31.86 -9.35
C SER A 79 21.14 31.99 -8.98
N THR A 80 20.83 31.84 -7.69
CA THR A 80 19.46 32.03 -7.18
C THR A 80 18.90 33.41 -7.54
N HIS A 81 19.74 34.44 -7.59
CA HIS A 81 19.34 35.79 -7.98
C HIS A 81 18.89 35.87 -9.45
N GLN A 82 19.61 35.20 -10.37
CA GLN A 82 19.21 35.12 -11.78
C GLN A 82 17.88 34.39 -11.94
N PHE A 83 17.70 33.27 -11.23
CA PHE A 83 16.44 32.53 -11.21
C PHE A 83 15.26 33.40 -10.74
N LEU A 84 15.42 34.11 -9.62
CA LEU A 84 14.38 34.98 -9.08
C LEU A 84 14.08 36.18 -9.99
N THR A 85 15.09 36.70 -10.69
CA THR A 85 14.90 37.78 -11.67
C THR A 85 14.03 37.33 -12.86
N LEU A 86 14.22 36.10 -13.34
CA LEU A 86 13.37 35.53 -14.39
C LEU A 86 11.93 35.32 -13.91
N LEU A 87 11.75 34.96 -12.65
CA LEU A 87 10.43 34.75 -12.04
C LEU A 87 9.76 36.03 -11.53
N ALA A 88 10.48 37.14 -11.43
CA ALA A 88 9.98 38.39 -10.86
C ALA A 88 8.64 38.84 -11.45
N PRO A 89 8.39 38.78 -12.77
CA PRO A 89 7.10 39.14 -13.34
C PRO A 89 5.94 38.27 -12.82
N LEU A 90 6.19 36.97 -12.60
CA LEU A 90 5.18 36.03 -12.09
C LEU A 90 4.94 36.24 -10.59
N ILE A 91 6.00 36.36 -9.80
CA ILE A 91 5.93 36.51 -8.34
C ILE A 91 5.28 37.86 -7.95
N LYS A 92 5.51 38.91 -8.74
CA LYS A 92 4.97 40.25 -8.50
C LYS A 92 3.57 40.46 -9.09
N SER A 93 3.15 39.63 -10.05
CA SER A 93 1.85 39.76 -10.69
C SER A 93 0.70 39.39 -9.75
N GLU A 94 -0.29 40.28 -9.64
CA GLU A 94 -1.54 40.01 -8.91
C GLU A 94 -2.44 39.01 -9.65
N HIS A 95 -2.18 38.78 -10.94
CA HIS A 95 -2.91 37.82 -11.77
C HIS A 95 -2.41 36.39 -11.59
N CYS A 96 -1.21 36.20 -11.04
CA CYS A 96 -0.71 34.87 -10.73
C CYS A 96 -1.35 34.39 -9.42
N LYS A 97 -2.27 33.43 -9.54
CA LYS A 97 -3.03 32.88 -8.42
C LYS A 97 -2.83 31.37 -8.36
N VAL A 98 -2.50 30.89 -7.17
CA VAL A 98 -2.49 29.45 -6.84
C VAL A 98 -3.76 29.17 -6.06
N ASP A 99 -4.57 28.24 -6.54
CA ASP A 99 -5.90 27.92 -5.98
C ASP A 99 -6.80 29.15 -5.82
N GLY A 100 -6.77 30.06 -6.80
CA GLY A 100 -7.57 31.29 -6.80
C GLY A 100 -7.11 32.37 -5.81
N LYS A 101 -6.00 32.15 -5.09
CA LYS A 101 -5.41 33.11 -4.15
C LYS A 101 -4.02 33.57 -4.63
N SER A 102 -3.71 34.85 -4.41
CA SER A 102 -2.36 35.37 -4.62
C SER A 102 -1.47 34.87 -3.48
N ASN A 103 -0.86 33.69 -3.67
CA ASN A 103 0.03 33.06 -2.70
C ASN A 103 1.41 32.81 -3.33
N ARG A 104 2.33 33.72 -3.05
CA ARG A 104 3.71 33.69 -3.59
C ARG A 104 4.49 32.46 -3.09
N GLU A 105 4.25 32.03 -1.85
CA GLU A 105 4.92 30.86 -1.29
C GLU A 105 4.43 29.57 -1.98
N ALA A 106 3.13 29.46 -2.21
CA ALA A 106 2.56 28.31 -2.94
C ALA A 106 3.03 28.28 -4.40
N LEU A 107 3.16 29.44 -5.05
CA LEU A 107 3.73 29.53 -6.40
C LEU A 107 5.19 29.07 -6.43
N LEU A 108 6.01 29.56 -5.50
CA LEU A 108 7.41 29.15 -5.39
C LEU A 108 7.54 27.66 -5.04
N ARG A 109 6.63 27.11 -4.24
CA ARG A 109 6.59 25.68 -3.93
C ARG A 109 6.32 24.84 -5.18
N ALA A 110 5.29 25.20 -5.94
CA ALA A 110 4.98 24.53 -7.19
C ALA A 110 6.14 24.61 -8.19
N LEU A 111 6.84 25.75 -8.26
CA LEU A 111 8.02 25.90 -9.10
C LEU A 111 9.20 25.06 -8.61
N ASP A 112 9.46 24.97 -7.30
CA ASP A 112 10.51 24.12 -6.74
C ASP A 112 10.24 22.62 -6.98
N GLU A 113 8.98 22.23 -7.11
CA GLU A 113 8.62 20.85 -7.45
C GLU A 113 9.05 20.48 -8.87
N VAL A 114 8.93 21.41 -9.83
CA VAL A 114 9.24 21.12 -11.24
C VAL A 114 10.63 21.59 -11.68
N ILE A 115 11.18 22.63 -11.05
CA ILE A 115 12.47 23.25 -11.38
C ILE A 115 13.38 23.23 -10.15
N LYS A 116 14.54 22.58 -10.29
CA LYS A 116 15.59 22.58 -9.28
C LYS A 116 16.68 23.57 -9.61
N VAL A 117 16.92 24.52 -8.70
CA VAL A 117 17.96 25.55 -8.85
C VAL A 117 19.29 24.98 -8.37
N CYS A 118 20.27 24.90 -9.27
CA CYS A 118 21.63 24.46 -8.98
C CYS A 118 22.60 25.63 -9.25
N PRO A 119 23.07 26.33 -8.21
CA PRO A 119 23.98 27.47 -8.36
C PRO A 119 25.34 27.11 -8.99
N GLU A 120 25.76 25.86 -8.83
CA GLU A 120 27.00 25.33 -9.42
C GLU A 120 26.74 23.94 -10.01
N GLU A 121 27.40 23.64 -11.14
CA GLU A 121 27.33 22.31 -11.76
C GLU A 121 27.93 21.24 -10.85
N GLY A 122 27.21 20.13 -10.67
CA GLY A 122 27.64 19.01 -9.82
C GLY A 122 27.38 19.19 -8.32
N LYS A 123 26.84 20.33 -7.88
CA LYS A 123 26.36 20.51 -6.50
C LYS A 123 24.90 20.10 -6.33
N GLU A 124 24.51 19.82 -5.09
CA GLU A 124 23.12 19.53 -4.74
C GLU A 124 22.20 20.72 -5.05
N PRO A 125 20.96 20.45 -5.49
CA PRO A 125 19.94 21.46 -5.65
C PRO A 125 19.69 22.28 -4.38
N LEU A 126 19.35 23.55 -4.58
CA LEU A 126 18.93 24.44 -3.51
C LEU A 126 17.69 23.88 -2.80
N LYS A 127 17.72 23.84 -1.47
CA LYS A 127 16.53 23.47 -0.67
C LYS A 127 15.46 24.56 -0.79
N PHE A 128 14.19 24.15 -0.77
CA PHE A 128 13.06 25.08 -0.83
C PHE A 128 13.13 26.20 0.23
N SER A 129 13.55 25.89 1.47
CA SER A 129 13.70 26.90 2.53
C SER A 129 14.66 28.02 2.12
N SER A 130 15.78 27.67 1.47
CA SER A 130 16.78 28.63 1.00
C SER A 130 16.27 29.43 -0.19
N LEU A 131 15.49 28.82 -1.09
CA LEU A 131 14.82 29.52 -2.19
C LEU A 131 13.80 30.53 -1.65
N LEU A 132 12.98 30.12 -0.69
CA LEU A 132 11.96 30.95 -0.07
C LEU A 132 12.57 32.15 0.65
N ASP A 133 13.65 31.94 1.42
CA ASP A 133 14.37 33.03 2.09
C ASP A 133 15.00 33.99 1.09
N ALA A 134 15.59 33.48 0.00
CA ALA A 134 16.14 34.32 -1.07
C ALA A 134 15.04 35.13 -1.77
N ALA A 135 13.87 34.54 -2.03
CA ALA A 135 12.73 35.22 -2.63
C ALA A 135 12.17 36.32 -1.71
N LYS A 136 12.09 36.06 -0.39
CA LYS A 136 11.68 37.07 0.59
C LYS A 136 12.62 38.27 0.59
N ARG A 137 13.95 38.04 0.61
CA ARG A 137 14.95 39.11 0.51
C ARG A 137 14.83 39.88 -0.81
N TYR A 138 14.76 39.17 -1.93
CA TYR A 138 14.61 39.77 -3.26
C TYR A 138 13.39 40.69 -3.38
N LEU A 139 12.28 40.35 -2.73
CA LEU A 139 11.06 41.17 -2.71
C LEU A 139 11.07 42.28 -1.64
N SER A 140 12.02 42.24 -0.70
CA SER A 140 12.17 43.23 0.38
C SER A 140 13.25 44.28 0.07
N ASP A 141 14.18 43.96 -0.83
CA ASP A 141 15.28 44.84 -1.26
C ASP A 141 14.86 45.85 -2.37
N GLU A 142 13.56 45.96 -2.66
CA GLU A 142 12.93 47.01 -3.50
C GLU A 142 12.09 47.96 -2.66
#